data_AF-A0A7C9EFM9-F1
#
_entry.id   AF-A0A7C9EFM9-F1
#
_cell.length_a   1.000
_cell.length_b   1.000
_cell.length_c   1.000
_cell.angle_alpha   90.00
_cell.angle_beta   90.00
_cell.angle_gamma   90.00
#
_symmetry.space_group_name_H-M   'P 1'
#
loop_
_entity.id
_entity.type
_entity.pdbx_description
1 polymer ?
#
loop_
_entity_poly.entity_id
_entity_poly.type
_entity_poly.pdbx_seq_one_letter_code
_entity_poly.pdbx_strand_id
1 'polypeptide(L)'
;CSSDLFEVVLPDEATMEHIVKPAVKSLSQKDKVGAQNLLRVAIQVLLVRAANVVILASDELQGLLPYDDPLTKKCVDPMDSLARSVVRWAKSAKVHSDK
;
A
#
# COMPACT_ATOMS: atom_id res chain seq x y z
N CYS A 1 8.40 -14.04 15.51
CA CYS A 1 8.13 -14.21 14.07
C CYS A 1 9.44 -14.41 13.37
N SER A 2 9.66 -15.58 12.78
CA SER A 2 10.78 -15.77 11.86
C SER A 2 10.58 -14.78 10.71
N SER A 3 11.56 -13.93 10.44
CA SER A 3 11.57 -13.01 9.29
C SER A 3 11.49 -13.74 7.94
N ASP A 4 11.67 -15.06 7.96
CA ASP A 4 11.88 -15.92 6.79
C ASP A 4 10.59 -16.27 6.03
N LEU A 5 9.42 -15.80 6.49
CA LEU A 5 8.13 -16.06 5.83
C LEU A 5 7.86 -15.14 4.63
N PHE A 6 8.58 -14.03 4.52
CA PHE A 6 8.37 -13.05 3.47
C PHE A 6 9.70 -12.56 2.91
N GLU A 7 9.81 -12.58 1.60
CA GLU A 7 10.87 -11.88 0.88
C GLU A 7 10.38 -10.48 0.51
N VAL A 8 11.16 -9.46 0.87
CA VAL A 8 10.82 -8.06 0.61
C VAL A 8 11.52 -7.59 -0.66
N VAL A 9 10.72 -7.24 -1.66
CA VAL A 9 11.21 -6.62 -2.89
C VAL A 9 11.07 -5.10 -2.78
N LEU A 10 12.18 -4.38 -2.89
CA LEU A 10 12.21 -2.92 -2.90
C LEU A 10 12.39 -2.37 -4.33
N PRO A 11 11.83 -1.18 -4.62
CA PRO A 11 12.16 -0.46 -5.84
C PRO A 11 13.68 -0.26 -5.95
N ASP A 12 14.22 -0.36 -7.16
CA ASP A 12 15.61 0.03 -7.40
C ASP A 12 15.76 1.56 -7.36
N GLU A 13 17.00 2.03 -7.36
CA GLU A 13 17.32 3.45 -7.24
C GLU A 13 16.66 4.29 -8.35
N ALA A 14 16.70 3.81 -9.60
CA ALA A 14 16.07 4.51 -10.72
C ALA A 14 14.54 4.63 -10.56
N THR A 15 13.88 3.54 -10.15
CA THR A 15 12.45 3.52 -9.85
C THR A 15 12.12 4.45 -8.69
N MET A 16 12.98 4.48 -7.66
CA MET A 16 12.80 5.36 -6.51
C MET A 16 12.89 6.83 -6.91
N GLU A 17 13.95 7.23 -7.63
CA GLU A 17 14.23 8.63 -8.01
C GLU A 17 13.26 9.17 -9.07
N HIS A 18 12.88 8.34 -10.04
CA HIS A 18 12.14 8.81 -11.22
C HIS A 18 10.65 8.45 -11.20
N ILE A 19 10.19 7.60 -10.27
CA ILE A 19 8.79 7.19 -10.21
C ILE A 19 8.21 7.43 -8.82
N VAL A 20 8.80 6.86 -7.76
CA VAL A 20 8.24 6.94 -6.40
C VAL A 20 8.32 8.36 -5.85
N LYS A 21 9.51 8.98 -5.84
CA LYS A 21 9.66 10.36 -5.33
C LYS A 21 8.79 11.37 -6.13
N PRO A 22 8.73 11.29 -7.47
CA PRO A 22 7.82 12.13 -8.24
C PRO A 22 6.35 11.89 -7.92
N ALA A 23 5.90 10.65 -7.69
CA ALA A 23 4.51 10.37 -7.30
C ALA A 23 4.14 11.09 -5.98
N VAL A 24 5.02 11.01 -4.97
CA VAL A 24 4.86 11.71 -3.69
C VAL A 24 4.91 13.23 -3.87
N LYS A 25 5.78 13.73 -4.74
CA LYS A 25 5.82 15.16 -5.06
C LYS A 25 4.53 15.64 -5.74
N SER A 26 4.01 14.91 -6.71
CA SER A 26 2.71 15.21 -7.36
C SER A 26 1.56 15.25 -6.35
N LEU A 27 1.56 14.33 -5.37
CA LEU A 27 0.61 14.35 -4.26
C LEU A 27 0.67 15.65 -3.46
N SER A 28 1.86 16.09 -3.06
CA SER A 28 2.03 17.35 -2.32
C SER A 28 1.56 18.58 -3.12
N GLN A 29 1.60 18.49 -4.46
CA GLN A 29 1.14 19.52 -5.38
C GLN A 29 -0.35 19.39 -5.76
N LYS A 30 -1.08 18.45 -5.15
CA LYS A 30 -2.48 18.12 -5.43
C LYS A 30 -2.73 17.62 -6.86
N ASP A 31 -1.69 17.21 -7.58
CA ASP A 31 -1.81 16.56 -8.87
C ASP A 31 -2.11 15.06 -8.68
N LYS A 32 -3.39 14.78 -8.41
CA LYS A 32 -3.86 13.41 -8.17
C LYS A 32 -3.67 12.51 -9.39
N VAL A 33 -3.85 13.04 -10.60
CA VAL A 33 -3.77 12.26 -11.84
C VAL A 33 -2.31 11.87 -12.13
N GLY A 34 -1.38 12.81 -12.02
CA GLY A 34 0.05 12.53 -12.16
C GLY A 34 0.54 11.54 -11.12
N ALA A 35 0.19 11.75 -9.84
CA ALA A 35 0.53 10.85 -8.75
C ALA A 35 -0.02 9.43 -8.98
N GLN A 36 -1.28 9.31 -9.39
CA GLN A 36 -1.92 8.03 -9.66
C GLN A 36 -1.22 7.29 -10.80
N ASN A 37 -0.88 7.97 -11.90
CA ASN A 37 -0.20 7.34 -13.04
C ASN A 37 1.19 6.84 -12.66
N LEU A 38 1.96 7.65 -11.93
CA LEU A 38 3.29 7.24 -11.46
C LEU A 38 3.21 6.07 -10.48
N LEU A 39 2.23 6.09 -9.56
CA LEU A 39 2.00 4.99 -8.63
C LEU A 39 1.67 3.67 -9.36
N ARG A 40 0.83 3.72 -10.40
CA ARG A 40 0.52 2.53 -11.23
C ARG A 40 1.79 1.93 -11.83
N VAL A 41 2.67 2.76 -12.37
CA VAL A 41 3.95 2.31 -12.93
C VAL A 41 4.84 1.69 -11.85
N ALA A 42 4.97 2.34 -10.68
CA ALA A 42 5.77 1.81 -9.58
C ALA A 42 5.28 0.43 -9.10
N ILE A 43 3.96 0.25 -8.97
CA ILE A 43 3.36 -1.04 -8.62
C ILE A 43 3.69 -2.08 -9.69
N GLN A 44 3.50 -1.76 -10.97
CA GLN A 44 3.78 -2.69 -12.06
C GLN A 44 5.26 -3.11 -12.10
N VAL A 45 6.20 -2.20 -11.87
CA VAL A 45 7.62 -2.53 -11.77
C VAL A 45 7.87 -3.57 -10.68
N LEU A 46 7.28 -3.40 -9.49
CA LEU A 46 7.42 -4.37 -8.40
C LEU A 46 6.78 -5.73 -8.75
N LEU A 47 5.61 -5.72 -9.39
CA LEU A 47 4.94 -6.96 -9.83
C LEU A 47 5.76 -7.73 -10.87
N VAL A 48 6.39 -7.03 -11.82
CA VAL A 48 7.31 -7.64 -12.81
C VAL A 48 8.56 -8.20 -12.13
N ARG A 49 8.99 -7.60 -11.02
CA ARG A 49 10.10 -8.07 -10.17
C ARG A 49 9.68 -9.15 -9.15
N ALA A 50 8.66 -9.94 -9.48
CA ALA A 50 8.16 -11.06 -8.70
C ALA A 50 7.54 -10.72 -7.33
N ALA A 51 7.21 -9.46 -7.06
CA ALA A 51 6.37 -9.15 -5.90
C ALA A 51 4.94 -9.68 -6.12
N ASN A 52 4.44 -10.49 -5.20
CA ASN A 52 3.07 -11.01 -5.28
C ASN A 52 2.03 -10.03 -4.71
N VAL A 53 2.47 -9.19 -3.77
CA VAL A 53 1.68 -8.20 -3.04
C VAL A 53 2.55 -6.96 -2.84
N VAL A 54 1.97 -5.78 -3.01
CA VAL A 54 2.63 -4.48 -2.81
C VAL A 54 2.02 -3.79 -1.59
N ILE A 55 2.87 -3.37 -0.65
CA ILE A 55 2.42 -2.65 0.55
C ILE A 55 2.46 -1.14 0.25
N LEU A 56 1.32 -0.48 0.32
CA LEU A 56 1.22 0.98 0.20
C LEU A 56 1.51 1.62 1.55
N ALA A 57 2.80 1.72 1.91
CA ALA A 57 3.23 2.05 3.26
C ALA A 57 3.06 3.53 3.67
N SER A 58 2.66 4.40 2.73
CA SER A 58 2.44 5.82 2.99
C SER A 58 0.94 6.11 2.89
N ASP A 59 0.41 6.87 3.86
CA ASP A 59 -0.99 7.25 3.92
C ASP A 59 -1.37 8.18 2.76
N GLU A 60 -0.42 8.95 2.24
CA GLU A 60 -0.67 9.81 1.07
C GLU A 60 -0.97 9.01 -0.21
N LEU A 61 -0.55 7.74 -0.28
CA LEU A 61 -0.85 6.85 -1.41
C LEU A 61 -2.26 6.24 -1.35
N GLN A 62 -2.96 6.36 -0.22
CA GLN A 62 -4.30 5.82 -0.05
C GLN A 62 -5.31 6.53 -0.95
N GLY A 63 -6.21 5.77 -1.56
CA GLY A 63 -7.27 6.32 -2.42
C GLY A 63 -6.77 6.97 -3.71
N LEU A 64 -5.48 6.80 -4.06
CA LEU A 64 -4.96 7.15 -5.39
C LEU A 64 -5.49 6.20 -6.46
N LEU A 65 -5.50 4.90 -6.21
CA LEU A 65 -6.09 3.94 -7.13
C LEU A 65 -7.63 3.93 -6.98
N PRO A 66 -8.38 3.94 -8.11
CA PRO A 66 -9.81 3.72 -8.10
C PRO A 66 -10.14 2.34 -7.51
N TYR A 67 -11.29 2.22 -6.84
CA TYR A 67 -11.69 0.97 -6.19
C TYR A 67 -11.82 -0.22 -7.17
N ASP A 68 -12.18 0.05 -8.42
CA ASP A 68 -12.33 -0.94 -9.50
C ASP A 68 -11.03 -1.23 -10.25
N ASP A 69 -9.93 -0.56 -9.92
CA ASP A 69 -8.64 -0.76 -10.58
C ASP A 69 -8.09 -2.15 -10.23
N PRO A 70 -7.74 -3.00 -11.21
CA PRO A 70 -7.22 -4.35 -10.98
C PRO A 70 -6.00 -4.40 -10.06
N LEU A 71 -5.17 -3.35 -10.05
CA LEU A 71 -3.97 -3.27 -9.22
C LEU A 71 -4.31 -3.20 -7.72
N THR A 72 -5.49 -2.71 -7.34
CA THR A 72 -5.91 -2.66 -5.93
C THR A 72 -5.92 -4.03 -5.27
N LYS A 73 -6.24 -5.09 -6.02
CA LYS A 73 -6.25 -6.48 -5.52
C LYS A 73 -4.84 -7.02 -5.22
N LYS A 74 -3.80 -6.36 -5.74
CA LYS A 74 -2.40 -6.68 -5.49
C LYS A 74 -1.78 -5.76 -4.44
N CYS A 75 -2.54 -4.78 -3.94
CA CYS A 75 -2.06 -3.83 -2.96
C CYS A 75 -2.66 -4.11 -1.58
N VAL A 76 -1.86 -3.86 -0.55
CA VAL A 76 -2.30 -3.86 0.85
C VAL A 76 -2.08 -2.46 1.40
N ASP A 77 -3.16 -1.88 1.91
CA ASP A 77 -3.11 -0.68 2.74
C ASP A 77 -2.92 -1.11 4.21
N PRO A 78 -1.76 -0.83 4.83
CA PRO A 78 -1.47 -1.21 6.20
C PRO A 78 -2.36 -0.48 7.21
N MET A 79 -2.78 0.76 6.94
CA MET A 79 -3.63 1.51 7.87
C MET A 79 -5.05 0.98 7.89
N ASP A 80 -5.61 0.67 6.73
CA ASP A 80 -6.92 0.02 6.61
C ASP A 80 -6.91 -1.39 7.23
N SER A 81 -5.81 -2.13 7.03
CA SER A 81 -5.60 -3.44 7.68
C SER A 81 -5.48 -3.33 9.21
N LEU A 82 -4.80 -2.29 9.70
CA LEU A 82 -4.69 -1.98 11.12
C LEU A 82 -6.05 -1.61 11.71
N ALA A 83 -6.79 -0.70 11.07
CA ALA A 83 -8.11 -0.26 11.53
C ALA A 83 -9.08 -1.44 11.67
N ARG A 84 -9.15 -2.32 10.65
CA ARG A 84 -9.97 -3.55 10.71
C ARG A 84 -9.56 -4.48 11.85
N SER A 85 -8.26 -4.61 12.08
CA SER A 85 -7.74 -5.47 13.15
C SER A 85 -8.08 -4.92 14.53
N VAL A 86 -7.96 -3.61 14.73
CA VAL A 86 -8.33 -2.94 15.98
C VAL A 86 -9.83 -3.06 16.25
N VAL A 87 -10.68 -2.85 15.24
CA VAL A 87 -12.14 -3.02 15.39
C VAL A 87 -12.48 -4.47 15.76
N ARG A 88 -11.82 -5.46 15.13
CA ARG A 88 -12.03 -6.87 15.44
C ARG A 88 -11.62 -7.17 16.88
N TRP A 89 -10.44 -6.71 17.30
CA TRP A 89 -9.94 -6.87 18.66
C TRP A 89 -10.90 -6.26 19.69
N ALA A 90 -11.34 -5.01 19.48
CA ALA A 90 -12.25 -4.32 20.38
C ALA A 90 -13.61 -5.05 20.53
N LYS A 91 -14.14 -5.61 19.43
CA LYS A 91 -15.37 -6.42 19.46
C LYS A 91 -15.17 -7.71 20.25
N SER A 92 -14.04 -8.41 20.05
CA SER A 92 -13.72 -9.62 20.81
C SER A 92 -13.52 -9.32 22.30
N ALA A 93 -12.93 -8.20 22.67
CA ALA A 93 -12.76 -7.79 24.06
C ALA A 93 -14.09 -7.51 24.77
N LYS A 94 -15.07 -6.90 24.08
CA LYS A 94 -16.42 -6.70 24.62
C LYS A 94 -17.15 -8.02 24.89
N VAL A 95 -16.97 -9.03 24.02
CA VAL A 95 -17.55 -10.37 24.22
C VAL A 95 -16.98 -11.10 25.45
N HIS A 96 -15.78 -10.73 25.93
CA HIS A 96 -15.18 -11.32 27.12
C HIS A 96 -15.49 -10.58 28.43
N SER A 97 -16.16 -9.42 28.38
CA SER A 97 -16.46 -8.61 29.56
C SER A 97 -17.91 -8.71 30.05
N ASP A 98 -18.77 -9.43 29.32
CA ASP A 98 -20.18 -9.71 29.65
C ASP A 98 -20.38 -11.11 30.26
N LYS A 99 -19.35 -11.67 30.89
CA LYS A 99 -19.41 -12.99 31.55
C LYS A 99 -18.90 -12.94 32.98
#